data_AF-A0A836EWZ8-F1
#
_entry.id   AF-A0A836EWZ8-F1
#
_cell.length_a   1.000
_cell.length_b   1.000
_cell.length_c   1.000
_cell.angle_alpha   90.00
_cell.angle_beta   90.00
_cell.angle_gamma   90.00
#
_symmetry.space_group_name_H-M   'P 1'
#
loop_
_entity.id
_entity.type
_entity.pdbx_description
1 polymer ?
#
loop_
_entity_poly.entity_id
_entity_poly.type
_entity_poly.pdbx_seq_one_letter_code
_entity_poly.pdbx_strand_id
1 'polypeptide(L)' 'MSLLQTLSSHKHIWKMYWTLIFPFAGFMIGHKLDKLESERMTTFRDKSALYGRELKPEESPSWPY' A
#
# COMPACT_ATOMS: atom_id res chain seq x y z
N MET A 1 15.54 -13.95 37.25
CA MET A 1 14.41 -14.25 36.35
C MET A 1 14.99 -14.71 35.03
N SER A 2 14.84 -15.98 34.65
CA SER A 2 15.60 -16.54 33.52
C SER A 2 14.98 -16.14 32.17
N LEU A 3 15.84 -15.88 31.16
CA LEU A 3 15.44 -15.60 29.76
C LEU A 3 14.49 -16.66 29.16
N LEU A 4 14.51 -17.89 29.69
CA LEU A 4 13.65 -18.98 29.24
C LEU A 4 12.20 -18.82 29.73
N GLN A 5 11.98 -18.18 30.89
CA GLN A 5 10.64 -17.94 31.43
C GLN A 5 9.91 -16.84 30.66
N THR A 6 10.62 -15.79 30.21
CA THR A 6 10.04 -14.72 29.38
C THR A 6 9.67 -15.21 27.98
N LEU A 7 10.50 -16.06 27.35
CA LEU A 7 10.18 -16.68 26.05
C LEU A 7 8.94 -17.59 26.12
N SER A 8 8.79 -18.34 27.22
CA SER A 8 7.61 -19.19 27.42
C SER A 8 6.35 -18.36 27.68
N SER A 9 6.49 -17.21 28.36
CA SER A 9 5.41 -16.25 28.58
C SER A 9 4.86 -15.71 27.25
N HIS A 10 5.68 -15.35 26.27
CA HIS A 10 5.16 -14.78 25.01
C HIS A 10 4.33 -15.74 24.12
N LYS A 11 4.35 -17.05 24.36
CA LYS A 11 3.62 -18.03 23.53
C LYS A 11 2.10 -17.81 23.53
N HIS A 12 1.52 -17.32 24.63
CA HIS A 12 0.07 -17.08 24.72
C HIS A 12 -0.37 -15.86 23.89
N ILE A 13 0.44 -14.80 23.89
CA ILE A 13 0.22 -13.57 23.11
C ILE A 13 0.23 -13.92 21.62
N TRP A 14 1.22 -14.71 21.18
CA TRP A 14 1.32 -15.10 19.78
C TRP A 14 0.11 -15.91 19.30
N LYS A 15 -0.36 -16.86 20.11
CA LYS A 15 -1.59 -17.63 19.80
C LYS A 15 -2.84 -16.75 19.69
N MET A 16 -2.93 -15.67 20.47
CA MET A 16 -4.11 -14.80 20.52
C MET A 16 -4.13 -13.75 19.40
N TYR A 17 -2.96 -13.25 18.99
CA TYR A 17 -2.87 -12.07 18.12
C TYR A 17 -2.23 -12.31 16.75
N TRP A 18 -1.75 -13.52 16.43
CA TRP A 18 -1.13 -13.76 15.12
C TRP A 18 -2.07 -13.46 13.95
N THR A 19 -3.38 -13.61 14.14
CA THR A 19 -4.40 -13.33 13.11
C THR A 19 -4.57 -11.85 12.79
N LEU A 20 -4.11 -10.94 13.66
CA LEU A 20 -4.17 -9.51 13.39
C LEU A 20 -3.32 -9.10 12.19
N ILE A 21 -2.38 -9.94 11.74
CA ILE A 21 -1.59 -9.66 10.54
C ILE A 21 -2.43 -9.71 9.25
N PHE A 22 -3.52 -10.49 9.23
CA PHE A 22 -4.35 -10.67 8.03
C PHE A 22 -4.98 -9.37 7.49
N PRO A 23 -5.64 -8.53 8.31
CA PRO A 23 -6.17 -7.26 7.80
C PRO A 23 -5.08 -6.32 7.28
N PHE A 24 -3.92 -6.25 7.93
CA PHE A 24 -2.80 -5.43 7.45
C PHE A 24 -2.22 -5.96 6.13
N ALA A 25 -2.02 -7.27 6.02
CA ALA A 25 -1.56 -7.90 4.80
C ALA A 25 -2.56 -7.69 3.65
N GLY A 26 -3.86 -7.90 3.93
CA GLY A 26 -4.94 -7.67 2.97
C GLY A 26 -4.99 -6.21 2.48
N PHE A 27 -4.88 -5.24 3.40
CA PHE A 27 -4.83 -3.82 3.06
C PHE A 27 -3.62 -3.50 2.16
N MET A 28 -2.43 -3.98 2.52
CA MET A 28 -1.21 -3.72 1.74
C MET A 28 -1.28 -4.34 0.33
N ILE A 29 -1.84 -5.55 0.21
CA ILE A 29 -2.05 -6.21 -1.09
C ILE A 29 -3.09 -5.45 -1.90
N GLY A 30 -4.23 -5.10 -1.31
CA GLY A 30 -5.28 -4.32 -1.97
C GLY A 30 -4.76 -2.98 -2.49
N HIS A 31 -4.08 -2.21 -1.65
CA HIS A 31 -3.46 -0.94 -2.03
C HIS A 31 -2.46 -1.08 -3.19
N LYS A 32 -1.69 -2.16 -3.21
CA LYS A 32 -0.76 -2.44 -4.31
C LYS A 32 -1.51 -2.71 -5.62
N LEU A 33 -2.60 -3.48 -5.58
CA LEU A 33 -3.42 -3.77 -6.75
C LEU A 33 -4.11 -2.49 -7.28
N ASP A 34 -4.64 -1.66 -6.40
CA ASP A 34 -5.26 -0.38 -6.77
C ASP A 34 -4.27 0.57 -7.45
N LYS A 35 -3.02 0.61 -6.97
CA LYS A 35 -1.94 1.36 -7.63
C LYS A 35 -1.65 0.85 -9.03
N LEU A 36 -1.53 -0.46 -9.20
CA LEU A 36 -1.28 -1.08 -10.50
C LEU A 36 -2.40 -0.78 -11.50
N GLU A 37 -3.66 -0.87 -11.08
CA GLU A 37 -4.78 -0.52 -11.96
C GLU A 37 -4.83 0.99 -12.27
N SER A 38 -4.50 1.84 -11.29
CA SER A 38 -4.38 3.29 -11.53
C SER A 38 -3.30 3.61 -12.56
N GLU A 39 -2.16 2.92 -12.52
CA GLU A 39 -1.08 3.03 -13.52
C GLU A 39 -1.53 2.56 -14.91
N ARG A 40 -2.41 1.55 -15.00
CA ARG A 40 -2.99 1.10 -16.28
C ARG A 40 -4.00 2.09 -16.86
N MET A 41 -4.61 2.92 -16.01
CA MET A 41 -5.63 3.92 -16.39
C MET A 41 -5.04 5.30 -16.74
N THR A 42 -3.74 5.41 -17.04
CA THR A 42 -3.11 6.72 -17.33
C THR A 42 -3.28 7.21 -18.78
N THR A 43 -3.90 6.44 -19.67
CA THR A 43 -3.98 6.76 -21.11
C THR A 43 -4.62 8.13 -21.40
N PHE A 44 -5.62 8.51 -20.59
CA PHE A 44 -6.36 9.77 -20.73
C PHE A 44 -5.95 10.85 -19.71
N ARG A 45 -4.84 10.63 -19.01
CA ARG A 45 -4.25 11.63 -18.12
C ARG A 45 -3.84 12.88 -18.91
N ASP A 46 -4.11 14.06 -18.36
CA ASP A 46 -3.79 15.37 -18.94
C ASP A 46 -4.41 15.61 -20.34
N LYS A 47 -5.51 14.92 -20.66
CA LYS A 47 -6.22 15.03 -21.95
C LYS A 47 -7.71 15.37 -21.84
N SER A 48 -8.22 15.59 -20.62
CA SER A 48 -9.64 15.91 -20.42
C SER A 48 -9.96 17.36 -20.78
N ALA A 49 -11.23 17.68 -21.05
CA ALA A 49 -11.63 19.04 -21.43
C ALA A 49 -11.33 20.10 -20.33
N LEU A 50 -11.30 19.69 -19.07
CA LEU A 50 -11.06 20.57 -17.92
C LEU A 50 -9.59 20.67 -17.52
N TYR A 51 -8.81 19.59 -17.68
CA TYR A 51 -7.44 19.48 -17.18
C TYR A 51 -6.41 19.19 -18.26
N GLY A 52 -6.81 19.21 -19.53
CA GLY A 52 -5.93 19.00 -20.68
C GLY A 52 -4.94 20.15 -20.83
N ARG A 53 -3.65 19.84 -20.85
CA ARG A 53 -2.58 20.85 -20.98
C ARG A 53 -1.29 20.26 -21.55
N GLU A 54 -0.47 21.13 -22.11
CA GLU A 54 0.92 20.81 -22.48
C GLU A 54 1.80 20.75 -21.22
N LEU A 55 2.62 19.71 -21.11
CA LEU A 55 3.59 19.55 -20.03
C LEU A 55 4.91 20.22 -20.43
N LYS A 56 5.58 20.87 -19.47
CA LYS A 56 6.95 21.34 -19.70
C LYS A 56 7.91 20.14 -19.85
N PRO A 57 9.06 20.30 -20.54
CA PRO A 57 9.97 19.19 -20.86
C PRO A 57 10.49 18.37 -19.65
N GLU A 58 10.49 18.94 -18.45
CA GLU A 58 10.93 18.28 -17.21
C GLU A 58 9.80 18.09 -16.18
N GLU A 59 8.56 18.37 -16.57
CA GLU A 59 7.42 18.31 -15.66
C GLU A 59 6.86 16.89 -15.58
N SER A 60 6.76 16.37 -14.35
CA SER A 60 6.08 15.11 -14.12
C SER A 60 4.60 15.23 -14.48
N PRO A 61 3.97 14.14 -14.95
CA PRO A 61 2.54 14.12 -15.17
C PRO A 61 1.74 14.42 -13.88
N SER A 62 0.47 14.80 -14.03
CA SER A 62 -0.35 15.22 -12.87
C SER A 62 -0.59 14.14 -11.81
N TRP A 63 -0.51 12.85 -12.18
CA TRP A 63 -0.63 11.68 -11.29
C TRP A 63 -0.21 10.39 -12.04
N PRO A 64 0.03 9.24 -11.37
CA PRO A 64 0.22 9.06 -9.93
C PRO A 64 1.62 9.49 -9.45
N TYR A 65 1.77 9.75 -8.14
CA TYR A 65 3.02 10.11 -7.46
C TYR A 65 3.57 8.96 -6.60
#